data_AF-A0A2N9W3Z6-F1
#
_entry.id   AF-A0A2N9W3Z6-F1
#
_cell.length_a   1.000
_cell.length_b   1.000
_cell.length_c   1.000
_cell.angle_alpha   90.00
_cell.angle_beta   90.00
_cell.angle_gamma   90.00
#
_symmetry.space_group_name_H-M   'P 1'
#
loop_
_entity.id
_entity.type
_entity.pdbx_description
1 polymer ?
#
loop_
_entity_poly.entity_id
_entity_poly.type
_entity_poly.pdbx_seq_one_letter_code
_entity_poly.pdbx_strand_id
1 'polypeptide(L)'
;MTFLDDDNPNYSKTDGELMQRALDEAAAALNITDETDPEHGMLARFIRAAFIIGNRNSEAMAKFAVNAVLNRRRRRPKIQPEA
;
A
#
# COMPACT_ATOMS: atom_id res chain seq x y z
N MET A 1 7.50 6.67 0.47
CA MET A 1 6.63 7.13 -0.64
C MET A 1 5.34 7.57 0.02
N THR A 2 4.89 8.80 -0.23
CA THR A 2 3.66 9.36 0.35
C THR A 2 2.69 9.72 -0.79
N PHE A 3 1.44 10.00 -0.45
CA PHE A 3 0.43 10.52 -1.39
C PHE A 3 0.14 12.00 -1.20
N LEU A 4 0.84 12.68 -0.29
CA LEU A 4 0.57 14.05 0.14
C LEU A 4 1.31 15.12 -0.69
N ASP A 5 1.79 14.76 -1.87
CA ASP A 5 2.46 15.72 -2.76
C ASP A 5 1.43 16.75 -3.26
N ASP A 6 1.61 18.01 -2.85
CA ASP A 6 0.68 19.12 -3.16
C ASP A 6 0.61 19.47 -4.66
N ASP A 7 1.63 19.09 -5.44
CA ASP A 7 1.73 19.38 -6.88
C ASP A 7 1.43 18.17 -7.78
N ASN A 8 0.70 17.15 -7.30
CA ASN A 8 0.45 15.95 -8.11
C ASN A 8 -0.57 16.21 -9.24
N PRO A 9 -0.21 16.07 -10.53
CA PRO A 9 -1.15 16.31 -11.63
C PRO A 9 -2.18 15.18 -11.82
N ASN A 10 -2.03 14.04 -11.12
CA ASN A 10 -2.82 12.83 -11.37
C ASN A 10 -4.03 12.68 -10.43
N TYR A 11 -4.05 13.39 -9.30
CA TYR A 11 -5.12 13.29 -8.31
C TYR A 11 -5.16 14.54 -7.45
N SER A 12 -6.33 14.87 -6.91
CA SER A 12 -6.47 16.04 -6.03
C SER A 12 -5.79 15.83 -4.68
N LYS A 13 -5.52 16.91 -3.94
CA LYS A 13 -5.00 16.81 -2.56
C LYS A 13 -5.88 15.92 -1.68
N THR A 14 -7.20 16.05 -1.77
CA THR A 14 -8.17 15.23 -1.02
C THR A 14 -8.07 13.76 -1.38
N ASP A 15 -7.86 13.43 -2.66
CA ASP A 15 -7.61 12.05 -3.09
C ASP A 15 -6.27 11.53 -2.54
N GLY A 16 -5.25 12.38 -2.49
CA GLY A 16 -3.96 12.10 -1.88
C GLY A 16 -4.07 11.77 -0.39
N GLU A 17 -4.79 12.58 0.37
CA GLU A 17 -5.08 12.36 1.80
C GLU A 17 -5.86 11.04 2.02
N LEU A 18 -6.82 10.75 1.14
CA LEU A 18 -7.61 9.52 1.20
C LEU A 18 -6.76 8.27 0.93
N MET A 19 -5.85 8.33 -0.05
CA MET A 19 -4.88 7.26 -0.31
C MET A 19 -3.83 7.14 0.81
N GLN A 20 -3.38 8.26 1.39
CA GLN A 20 -2.46 8.25 2.51
C GLN A 20 -3.07 7.57 3.73
N ARG A 21 -4.32 7.89 4.07
CA ARG A 21 -5.04 7.22 5.15
C ARG A 21 -5.13 5.71 4.92
N ALA A 22 -5.41 5.27 3.69
CA ALA A 22 -5.43 3.85 3.36
C ALA A 22 -4.05 3.18 3.51
N LEU A 23 -2.96 3.92 3.25
CA LEU A 23 -1.59 3.45 3.40
C LEU A 23 -1.24 3.25 4.86
N ASP A 24 -1.57 4.24 5.70
CA ASP A 24 -1.32 4.18 7.13
C ASP A 24 -2.12 3.02 7.77
N GLU A 25 -3.39 2.86 7.40
CA GLU A 25 -4.25 1.75 7.85
C GLU A 25 -3.67 0.37 7.43
N ALA A 26 -3.16 0.26 6.20
CA ALA A 26 -2.59 -0.99 5.70
C ALA A 26 -1.23 -1.32 6.34
N ALA A 27 -0.39 -0.31 6.56
CA ALA A 27 0.91 -0.47 7.21
C ALA A 27 0.74 -0.89 8.67
N ALA A 28 -0.19 -0.26 9.39
CA ALA A 28 -0.56 -0.64 10.75
C ALA A 28 -1.06 -2.09 10.83
N ALA A 29 -1.93 -2.52 9.89
CA ALA A 29 -2.44 -3.89 9.86
C ALA A 29 -1.35 -4.96 9.66
N LEU A 30 -0.21 -4.60 9.04
CA LEU A 30 0.93 -5.48 8.84
C LEU A 30 2.07 -5.27 9.85
N ASN A 31 1.88 -4.38 10.83
CA ASN A 31 2.91 -3.92 11.77
C ASN A 31 4.18 -3.40 11.06
N ILE A 32 4.01 -2.74 9.92
CA ILE A 32 5.11 -2.09 9.19
C ILE A 32 5.22 -0.66 9.73
N THR A 33 6.27 -0.39 10.50
CA THR A 33 6.55 0.94 11.07
C THR A 33 7.67 1.67 10.36
N ASP A 34 8.48 0.94 9.57
CA ASP A 34 9.59 1.49 8.80
C ASP A 34 9.13 1.77 7.36
N GLU A 35 9.14 3.04 6.96
CA GLU A 35 8.76 3.45 5.61
C GLU A 35 9.75 2.99 4.52
N THR A 36 10.96 2.58 4.93
CA THR A 36 11.96 1.99 4.03
C THR A 36 11.71 0.51 3.76
N ASP A 37 10.77 -0.12 4.48
CA ASP A 37 10.38 -1.51 4.23
C ASP A 37 9.89 -1.67 2.78
N PRO A 38 10.43 -2.63 2.00
CA PRO A 38 9.98 -2.87 0.64
C PRO A 38 8.48 -3.20 0.54
N GLU A 39 7.88 -3.74 1.60
CA GLU A 39 6.45 -3.98 1.70
C GLU A 39 5.64 -2.69 1.86
N HIS A 40 6.18 -1.66 2.54
CA HIS A 40 5.54 -0.34 2.59
C HIS A 40 5.37 0.25 1.18
N GLY A 41 6.42 0.19 0.36
CA GLY A 41 6.35 0.60 -1.05
C GLY A 41 5.39 -0.25 -1.89
N MET A 42 5.20 -1.53 -1.57
CA MET A 42 4.21 -2.38 -2.23
C MET A 42 2.78 -2.01 -1.84
N LEU A 43 2.52 -1.70 -0.57
CA LEU A 43 1.22 -1.24 -0.10
C LEU A 43 0.81 0.02 -0.87
N ALA A 44 1.69 1.01 -0.97
CA ALA A 44 1.43 2.25 -1.71
C ALA A 44 1.05 1.96 -3.17
N ARG A 45 1.76 1.05 -3.85
CA ARG A 45 1.43 0.67 -5.24
C ARG A 45 0.04 0.05 -5.37
N PHE A 46 -0.34 -0.84 -4.46
CA PHE A 46 -1.66 -1.47 -4.49
C PHE A 46 -2.79 -0.49 -4.14
N ILE A 47 -2.57 0.44 -3.23
CA ILE A 47 -3.52 1.49 -2.90
C ILE A 47 -3.75 2.40 -4.11
N ARG A 48 -2.67 2.85 -4.76
CA ARG A 48 -2.77 3.64 -6.00
C ARG A 48 -3.54 2.90 -7.08
N ALA A 49 -3.30 1.60 -7.24
CA ALA A 49 -4.03 0.78 -8.20
C ALA A 49 -5.52 0.69 -7.85
N ALA A 50 -5.86 0.46 -6.58
CA ALA A 50 -7.25 0.41 -6.10
C ALA A 50 -7.97 1.75 -6.31
N PHE A 51 -7.28 2.87 -6.09
CA PHE A 51 -7.81 4.20 -6.39
C PHE A 51 -8.04 4.41 -7.89
N ILE A 52 -7.09 4.03 -8.75
CA ILE A 52 -7.20 4.18 -10.21
C ILE A 52 -8.41 3.42 -10.76
N ILE A 53 -8.73 2.23 -10.23
CA ILE A 53 -9.91 1.45 -10.64
C ILE A 53 -11.23 1.96 -10.04
N GLY A 54 -11.22 3.11 -9.35
CA GLY A 54 -12.42 3.80 -8.87
C GLY A 54 -12.77 3.57 -7.40
N ASN A 55 -11.92 2.88 -6.63
CA ASN A 55 -12.17 2.77 -5.19
C ASN A 55 -11.92 4.13 -4.50
N ARG A 56 -12.89 4.57 -3.70
CA ARG A 56 -12.85 5.82 -2.93
C ARG A 56 -13.09 5.59 -1.44
N ASN A 57 -13.01 4.34 -0.98
CA ASN A 57 -13.12 3.98 0.43
C ASN A 57 -11.73 3.56 0.95
N SER A 58 -11.19 4.30 1.91
CA SER A 58 -9.83 4.07 2.43
C SER A 58 -9.67 2.68 3.03
N GLU A 59 -10.63 2.22 3.81
CA GLU A 59 -10.61 0.90 4.46
C GLU A 59 -10.62 -0.24 3.42
N ALA A 60 -11.44 -0.11 2.37
CA ALA A 60 -11.49 -1.09 1.29
C ALA A 60 -10.17 -1.16 0.51
N MET A 61 -9.54 -0.01 0.25
CA MET A 61 -8.21 0.04 -0.39
C MET A 61 -7.13 -0.56 0.50
N ALA A 62 -7.16 -0.27 1.81
CA ALA A 62 -6.23 -0.83 2.78
C ALA A 62 -6.33 -2.36 2.82
N LYS A 63 -7.55 -2.90 2.96
CA LYS A 63 -7.81 -4.36 2.94
C LYS A 63 -7.33 -5.02 1.65
N PHE A 64 -7.57 -4.38 0.51
CA PHE A 64 -7.07 -4.87 -0.78
C PHE A 64 -5.54 -4.96 -0.80
N ALA A 65 -4.84 -3.89 -0.39
CA ALA A 65 -3.39 -3.83 -0.38
C ALA A 65 -2.76 -4.84 0.58
N VAL A 66 -3.31 -4.98 1.79
CA VAL A 66 -2.90 -5.99 2.78
C VAL A 66 -3.02 -7.40 2.20
N ASN A 67 -4.17 -7.73 1.62
CA ASN A 67 -4.39 -9.04 1.01
C ASN A 67 -3.41 -9.32 -0.14
N ALA A 68 -3.12 -8.31 -0.96
CA ALA A 68 -2.16 -8.44 -2.05
C ALA A 68 -0.73 -8.72 -1.54
N VAL A 69 -0.29 -8.02 -0.49
CA VAL A 69 1.02 -8.26 0.15
C VAL A 69 1.07 -9.64 0.80
N LEU A 70 0.05 -10.04 1.56
CA LEU A 70 -0.02 -11.37 2.18
C LEU A 70 0.00 -12.49 1.13
N ASN A 71 -0.73 -12.33 0.03
CA ASN A 71 -0.71 -13.28 -1.08
C ASN A 71 0.69 -13.37 -1.72
N ARG A 72 1.42 -12.25 -1.81
CA ARG A 72 2.80 -12.25 -2.29
C ARG A 72 3.75 -12.96 -1.32
N ARG A 73 3.61 -12.74 0.00
CA ARG A 73 4.39 -13.45 1.03
C ARG A 73 4.26 -14.97 0.88
N ARG A 74 3.03 -15.46 0.67
CA ARG A 74 2.73 -16.89 0.45
C ARG A 74 3.39 -17.46 -0.82
N ARG A 75 3.60 -16.62 -1.84
CA ARG A 75 4.17 -17.04 -3.14
C ARG A 75 5.69 -16.93 -3.22
N ARG A 76 6.36 -16.33 -2.23
CA ARG A 76 7.83 -16.39 -2.13
C ARG A 76 8.21 -17.70 -1.43
N PRO A 77 8.80 -18.69 -2.13
CA PRO A 77 9.39 -19.83 -1.45
C PRO A 77 10.52 -19.30 -0.57
N LYS A 78 10.64 -19.80 0.67
CA LYS A 78 11.89 -19.67 1.42
C LYS A 78 12.99 -20.21 0.52
N ILE A 79 13.87 -19.35 0.05
CA ILE A 79 15.15 -19.79 -0.51
C ILE A 79 15.85 -20.45 0.68
N GLN A 80 15.89 -21.77 0.69
CA GLN A 80 16.70 -22.52 1.66
C GLN A 80 18.15 -22.08 1.41
N PRO A 81 18.91 -21.67 2.44
CA PRO A 81 20.34 -21.52 2.25
C PRO A 81 20.88 -22.92 1.92
N GLU A 82 21.54 -23.05 0.77
CA GLU A 82 22.25 -24.27 0.41
C GLU A 82 23.29 -24.56 1.51
N ALA A 83 23.28 -25.82 1.96
CA ALA A 83 24.10 -26.36 3.04
C ALA A 83 25.56 -26.58 2.61
#